data_AF-A0A8J6LQN5-F1
#
_entry.id   AF-A0A8J6LQN5-F1
#
_cell.length_a   1.000
_cell.length_b   1.000
_cell.length_c   1.000
_cell.angle_alpha   90.00
_cell.angle_beta   90.00
_cell.angle_gamma   90.00
#
_symmetry.space_group_name_H-M   'P 1'
#
loop_
_entity.id
_entity.type
_entity.pdbx_description
1 polymer ?
#
loop_
_entity_poly.entity_id
_entity_poly.type
_entity_poly.pdbx_seq_one_letter_code
_entity_poly.pdbx_strand_id
1 'polypeptide(L)'
;MVRLRTNAWNEFGPFLVFDTEIRKIISTTKAIESVNARCRRAVNARGHFPTEQAALTCVYLTVMNLDPTGAGHKRWKKALNAFEMTVAGRLIPQIQLHTQ
;
A
#
# COMPACT_ATOMS: atom_id res chain seq x y z
N MET A 1 -5.40 -10.26 -23.18
CA MET A 1 -5.95 -9.25 -22.24
C MET A 1 -7.41 -9.51 -21.85
N VAL A 2 -8.32 -9.80 -22.79
CA VAL A 2 -9.74 -10.08 -22.46
C VAL A 2 -9.89 -11.25 -21.48
N ARG A 3 -9.25 -12.40 -21.76
CA ARG A 3 -9.31 -13.58 -20.88
C ARG A 3 -8.83 -13.33 -19.43
N LEU A 4 -7.77 -12.55 -19.25
CA LEU A 4 -7.26 -12.20 -17.91
C LEU A 4 -8.30 -11.40 -17.12
N ARG A 5 -8.97 -10.43 -17.76
CA ARG A 5 -9.98 -9.59 -17.12
C ARG A 5 -11.26 -10.36 -16.81
N THR A 6 -11.70 -11.22 -17.72
CA THR A 6 -12.88 -12.07 -17.50
C THR A 6 -12.68 -13.00 -16.30
N ASN A 7 -11.49 -13.59 -16.15
CA ASN A 7 -11.19 -14.48 -15.03
C ASN A 7 -11.13 -13.73 -13.68
N ALA A 8 -10.61 -12.50 -13.67
CA ALA A 8 -10.49 -11.68 -12.47
C ALA A 8 -11.79 -10.94 -12.07
N TRP A 9 -12.85 -11.00 -12.89
CA TRP A 9 -14.05 -10.20 -12.69
C TRP A 9 -14.77 -10.51 -11.37
N ASN A 10 -14.81 -11.79 -10.99
CA ASN A 10 -15.40 -12.22 -9.71
C ASN A 10 -14.67 -11.64 -8.49
N GLU A 11 -13.36 -11.44 -8.59
CA GLU A 11 -12.54 -10.84 -7.53
C GLU A 11 -12.63 -9.31 -7.54
N PHE A 12 -12.92 -8.70 -8.69
CA PHE A 12 -13.03 -7.25 -8.84
C PHE A 12 -14.38 -6.68 -8.38
N GLY A 13 -15.46 -7.47 -8.42
CA GLY A 13 -16.80 -7.03 -7.99
C GLY A 13 -16.85 -6.34 -6.62
N PRO A 14 -16.27 -6.93 -5.55
CA PRO A 14 -16.22 -6.32 -4.22
C PRO A 14 -15.56 -4.94 -4.18
N PHE A 15 -14.58 -4.66 -5.05
CA PHE A 15 -13.91 -3.36 -5.10
C PHE A 15 -14.86 -2.22 -5.47
N LEU A 16 -15.88 -2.49 -6.29
CA LEU A 16 -16.82 -1.47 -6.75
C LEU A 16 -17.78 -1.00 -5.65
N VAL A 17 -17.95 -1.77 -4.57
CA VAL A 17 -18.84 -1.44 -3.44
C VAL A 17 -18.28 -0.30 -2.58
N PHE A 18 -16.95 -0.10 -2.56
CA PHE A 18 -16.32 0.93 -1.75
C PHE A 18 -16.65 2.35 -2.23
N ASP A 19 -16.64 3.31 -1.30
CA ASP A 19 -16.79 4.73 -1.61
C ASP A 19 -15.69 5.23 -2.60
N THR A 20 -16.00 6.31 -3.31
CA THR A 20 -15.09 6.92 -4.30
C THR A 20 -13.75 7.31 -3.69
N GLU A 21 -13.71 7.80 -2.44
CA GLU A 21 -12.44 8.17 -1.79
C GLU A 21 -11.57 6.95 -1.52
N ILE A 22 -12.17 5.81 -1.14
CA ILE A 22 -11.46 4.54 -0.95
C ILE A 22 -10.96 4.00 -2.29
N ARG A 23 -11.84 3.93 -3.30
CA ARG A 23 -11.47 3.44 -4.64
C ARG A 23 -10.34 4.26 -5.25
N LYS A 24 -10.32 5.57 -5.03
CA LYS A 24 -9.26 6.47 -5.53
C LYS A 24 -7.90 6.16 -4.93
N ILE A 25 -7.82 5.86 -3.63
CA ILE A 25 -6.57 5.46 -2.99
C ILE A 25 -6.11 4.10 -3.51
N ILE A 26 -7.00 3.10 -3.54
CA ILE A 26 -6.66 1.73 -3.94
C ILE A 26 -6.27 1.64 -5.41
N SER A 27 -7.00 2.33 -6.31
CA SER A 27 -6.70 2.33 -7.75
C SER A 27 -5.45 3.13 -8.12
N THR A 28 -4.91 3.91 -7.18
CA THR A 28 -3.65 4.62 -7.41
C THR A 28 -2.49 3.64 -7.38
N THR A 29 -1.95 3.32 -8.55
CA THR A 29 -0.78 2.46 -8.69
C THR A 29 0.53 3.15 -8.26
N LYS A 30 0.53 4.49 -8.12
CA LYS A 30 1.74 5.27 -7.80
C LYS A 30 2.45 4.82 -6.53
N ALA A 31 1.69 4.40 -5.50
CA ALA A 31 2.28 3.92 -4.26
C ALA A 31 3.11 2.66 -4.51
N ILE A 32 2.49 1.60 -5.03
CA ILE A 32 3.17 0.32 -5.28
C ILE A 32 4.23 0.42 -6.38
N GLU A 33 3.99 1.22 -7.42
CA GLU A 33 4.98 1.52 -8.47
C GLU A 33 6.23 2.20 -7.90
N SER A 34 6.05 3.16 -6.98
CA SER A 34 7.18 3.87 -6.36
C SER A 34 8.05 2.94 -5.51
N VAL A 35 7.43 2.00 -4.78
CA VAL A 35 8.15 0.97 -4.02
C VAL A 35 8.90 0.05 -4.98
N ASN A 36 8.20 -0.50 -5.98
CA ASN A 36 8.81 -1.40 -6.97
C ASN A 36 9.96 -0.76 -7.74
N ALA A 37 9.84 0.53 -8.09
CA ALA A 37 10.90 1.26 -8.77
C ALA A 37 12.15 1.40 -7.90
N ARG A 38 12.00 1.68 -6.60
CA ARG A 38 13.13 1.79 -5.67
C ARG A 38 13.76 0.43 -5.36
N CYS A 39 12.96 -0.61 -5.15
CA CYS A 39 13.46 -1.98 -4.98
C CYS A 39 14.27 -2.44 -6.20
N ARG A 40 13.75 -2.23 -7.42
CA ARG A 40 14.50 -2.54 -8.65
C ARG A 40 15.80 -1.77 -8.75
N ARG A 41 15.79 -0.48 -8.40
CA ARG A 41 17.02 0.34 -8.39
C ARG A 41 18.06 -0.20 -7.41
N ALA A 42 17.65 -0.55 -6.19
CA ALA A 42 18.54 -1.07 -5.16
C ALA A 42 19.13 -2.44 -5.55
N VAL A 43 18.31 -3.32 -6.12
CA VAL A 43 18.73 -4.64 -6.63
C VAL A 43 19.70 -4.49 -7.81
N ASN A 44 19.36 -3.67 -8.80
CA ASN A 44 20.20 -3.46 -9.98
C ASN A 44 21.55 -2.80 -9.64
N ALA A 45 21.58 -1.93 -8.63
CA ALA A 45 22.83 -1.31 -8.17
C ALA A 45 23.79 -2.31 -7.52
N ARG A 46 23.29 -3.41 -6.93
CA ARG A 46 24.10 -4.45 -6.30
C ARG A 46 24.51 -5.57 -7.26
N GLY A 47 23.69 -5.85 -8.28
CA GLY A 47 23.98 -6.91 -9.26
C GLY A 47 23.74 -8.31 -8.68
N HIS A 48 24.81 -9.07 -8.45
CA HIS A 48 24.73 -10.44 -7.95
C HIS A 48 24.72 -10.50 -6.41
N PHE A 49 23.88 -11.35 -5.85
CA PHE A 49 23.81 -11.58 -4.41
C PHE A 49 24.47 -12.93 -4.06
N PRO A 50 25.38 -12.97 -3.06
CA PRO A 50 26.07 -14.20 -2.67
C PRO A 50 25.15 -15.19 -1.94
N THR A 51 24.05 -14.73 -1.34
CA THR A 51 23.06 -15.55 -0.64
C THR A 51 21.66 -14.94 -0.77
N GLU A 52 20.63 -15.76 -0.61
CA GLU A 52 19.23 -15.30 -0.57
C GLU A 52 19.00 -14.29 0.57
N GLN A 53 19.62 -14.52 1.73
CA GLN A 53 19.52 -13.62 2.87
C GLN A 53 20.04 -12.21 2.54
N ALA A 54 21.12 -12.09 1.76
CA ALA A 54 21.65 -10.80 1.33
C ALA A 54 20.65 -10.05 0.40
N ALA A 55 19.93 -10.78 -0.46
CA ALA A 55 18.88 -10.21 -1.30
C ALA A 55 17.68 -9.74 -0.45
N LEU A 56 17.24 -10.53 0.53
CA LEU A 56 16.18 -10.15 1.46
C LEU A 56 16.54 -8.91 2.27
N THR A 57 17.75 -8.86 2.83
CA THR A 57 18.24 -7.68 3.56
C THR A 57 18.28 -6.45 2.65
N CYS A 58 18.60 -6.59 1.36
CA CYS A 58 18.55 -5.48 0.39
C CYS A 58 17.16 -4.88 0.27
N VAL A 59 16.15 -5.72 0.04
CA VAL A 59 14.76 -5.26 -0.11
C VAL A 59 14.27 -4.68 1.21
N TYR A 60 14.54 -5.34 2.34
CA TYR A 60 14.17 -4.87 3.68
C TYR A 60 14.69 -3.45 3.96
N LEU A 61 16.00 -3.22 3.78
CA LEU A 61 16.59 -1.90 4.00
C LEU A 61 16.04 -0.86 3.03
N THR A 62 15.74 -1.26 1.79
CA THR A 62 15.12 -0.36 0.80
C THR A 62 13.74 0.10 1.26
N VAL A 63 12.92 -0.81 1.80
CA VAL A 63 11.58 -0.52 2.32
C VAL A 63 11.65 0.36 3.58
N MET A 64 12.55 0.05 4.52
CA MET A 64 12.70 0.84 5.75
C MET A 64 13.12 2.29 5.47
N ASN A 65 13.91 2.52 4.42
CA ASN A 65 14.32 3.86 4.01
C ASN A 65 13.23 4.66 3.27
N LEU A 66 12.06 4.08 2.98
CA LEU A 66 10.99 4.78 2.24
C LEU A 66 10.23 5.80 3.08
N ASP A 67 10.03 5.50 4.35
CA ASP A 67 9.33 6.35 5.30
C ASP A 67 10.03 6.29 6.67
N PRO A 68 11.22 6.91 6.79
CA PRO A 68 12.02 6.83 8.02
C PRO A 68 11.33 7.50 9.22
N THR A 69 10.34 8.36 8.99
CA THR A 69 9.57 9.03 10.05
C THR A 69 8.26 8.34 10.37
N GLY A 70 7.80 7.40 9.54
CA GLY A 70 6.52 6.70 9.71
C GLY A 70 5.30 7.62 9.68
N ALA A 71 5.45 8.85 9.19
CA ALA A 71 4.41 9.89 9.28
C ALA A 71 3.21 9.61 8.35
N GLY A 72 3.37 8.67 7.42
CA GLY A 72 2.32 8.28 6.49
C GLY A 72 1.90 9.41 5.54
N HIS A 73 0.92 9.13 4.69
CA HIS A 73 0.53 10.05 3.62
C HIS A 73 -0.68 10.92 4.03
N LYS A 74 -0.56 12.26 3.92
CA LYS A 74 -1.58 13.22 4.39
C LYS A 74 -2.98 13.07 3.77
N ARG A 75 -3.07 12.46 2.58
CA ARG A 75 -4.34 12.23 1.83
C ARG A 75 -5.23 11.12 2.42
N TRP A 76 -4.78 10.37 3.42
CA TRP A 76 -5.55 9.24 3.96
C TRP A 76 -6.74 9.66 4.83
N LYS A 77 -6.76 10.87 5.40
CA LYS A 77 -7.82 11.32 6.32
C LYS A 77 -9.24 11.13 5.77
N LYS A 78 -9.49 11.53 4.52
CA LYS A 78 -10.82 11.39 3.90
C LYS A 78 -11.22 9.92 3.70
N ALA A 79 -10.27 9.10 3.26
CA ALA A 79 -10.53 7.67 3.08
C ALA A 79 -10.71 6.93 4.41
N LEU A 80 -9.99 7.32 5.46
CA LEU A 80 -10.16 6.75 6.81
C LEU A 80 -11.59 6.98 7.33
N ASN A 81 -12.15 8.18 7.14
CA ASN A 81 -13.55 8.45 7.47
C ASN A 81 -14.51 7.57 6.66
N ALA A 82 -14.25 7.39 5.36
CA ALA A 82 -15.06 6.51 4.51
C ALA A 82 -14.94 5.02 4.93
N PHE A 83 -13.76 4.59 5.37
CA PHE A 83 -13.54 3.24 5.89
C PHE A 83 -14.30 3.00 7.20
N GLU A 84 -14.35 3.99 8.09
CA GLU A 84 -15.12 3.92 9.34
C GLU A 84 -16.62 3.75 9.07
N MET A 85 -17.15 4.42 8.05
CA MET A 85 -18.56 4.24 7.63
C MET A 85 -18.81 2.88 6.97
N THR A 86 -17.89 2.42 6.12
CA THR A 86 -18.07 1.17 5.34
C THR A 86 -17.81 -0.08 6.18
N VAL A 87 -16.93 0.03 7.19
CA VAL A 87 -16.48 -1.09 8.03
C VAL A 87 -16.44 -0.63 9.50
N ALA A 88 -17.62 -0.29 10.03
CA ALA A 88 -17.77 0.25 11.37
C ALA A 88 -17.17 -0.67 12.46
N GLY A 89 -16.55 -0.06 13.48
CA GLY A 89 -16.02 -0.75 14.66
C GLY A 89 -14.70 -1.50 14.46
N ARG A 90 -14.07 -1.43 13.28
CA ARG A 90 -12.74 -2.06 13.04
C ARG A 90 -11.55 -1.11 13.13
N LEU A 91 -11.77 0.19 12.97
CA LEU A 91 -10.72 1.18 13.10
C LEU A 91 -10.63 1.66 14.55
N ILE A 92 -9.42 1.76 15.07
CA ILE A 92 -9.15 2.38 16.37
C ILE A 92 -9.40 3.89 16.18
N PRO A 93 -10.34 4.51 16.90
CA PRO A 93 -10.62 5.94 16.76
C PRO A 93 -9.35 6.74 17.05
N GLN A 94 -8.89 7.54 16.09
CA GLN A 94 -7.79 8.49 16.28
C GLN A 94 -8.10 9.54 17.37
N ILE A 95 -9.37 9.65 17.78
CA ILE A 95 -9.88 10.65 18.72
C ILE A 95 -9.51 10.34 20.18
N GLN A 96 -9.07 9.12 20.51
CA GLN A 96 -8.81 8.73 21.91
C GLN A 96 -7.37 8.94 22.40
N LEU A 97 -6.43 9.37 21.55
CA LEU A 97 -5.02 9.52 21.92
C LEU A 97 -4.64 10.91 22.46
N HIS A 98 -5.59 11.86 22.55
CA HIS A 98 -5.32 13.24 22.98
C HIS A 98 -6.03 13.65 24.29
N THR A 99 -6.61 12.70 25.03
CA THR A 99 -7.22 12.97 26.34
C THR A 99 -6.56 12.09 27.41
N GLN A 100 -5.34 12.46 27.81
CA GLN A 100 -4.70 12.25 29.12
C GLN A 100 -3.61 13.31 29.24
#